data_AF-A0A3D3M6R0-F1
#
_entry.id   AF-A0A3D3M6R0-F1
#
_cell.length_a   1.000
_cell.length_b   1.000
_cell.length_c   1.000
_cell.angle_alpha   90.00
_cell.angle_beta   90.00
_cell.angle_gamma   90.00
#
_symmetry.space_group_name_H-M   'P 1'
#
loop_
_entity.id
_entity.type
_entity.pdbx_description
1 polymer ?
#
loop_
_entity_poly.entity_id
_entity_poly.type
_entity_poly.pdbx_seq_one_letter_code
_entity_poly.pdbx_strand_id
1 'polypeptide(L)' 'MEALDALLNRVSVPRLTEPAPNAAQREGLFQAALRAPDHGQLRPWRFITVEGDGRNRLG' A
#
# COMPACT_ATOMS: atom_id res chain seq x y z
N MET A 1 -11.57 8.91 -9.99
CA MET A 1 -11.48 7.60 -10.66
C MET A 1 -12.51 6.74 -10.00
N GLU A 2 -13.38 6.11 -10.79
CA GLU A 2 -14.41 5.26 -10.24
C GLU A 2 -13.81 3.96 -9.70
N ALA A 3 -14.42 3.38 -8.66
CA ALA A 3 -13.86 2.20 -7.99
C ALA A 3 -13.65 1.01 -8.95
N LEU A 4 -14.55 0.84 -9.92
CA LEU A 4 -14.45 -0.21 -10.92
C LEU A 4 -13.24 -0.03 -11.85
N ASP A 5 -12.96 1.22 -12.26
CA ASP A 5 -11.80 1.53 -13.10
C ASP A 5 -10.48 1.19 -12.40
N ALA A 6 -10.38 1.49 -11.10
CA ALA A 6 -9.19 1.18 -10.31
C ALA A 6 -8.94 -0.34 -10.22
N LEU A 7 -10.00 -1.14 -10.13
CA LEU A 7 -9.89 -2.61 -10.05
C LEU A 7 -9.51 -3.22 -11.40
N LEU A 8 -10.14 -2.78 -12.49
CA LEU A 8 -9.91 -3.34 -13.82
C LEU A 8 -8.55 -2.96 -14.42
N ASN A 9 -8.01 -1.80 -14.05
CA ASN A 9 -6.74 -1.30 -14.60
C ASN A 9 -5.51 -1.54 -13.71
N ARG A 10 -5.66 -2.20 -12.55
CA ARG A 10 -4.52 -2.52 -11.68
C ARG A 10 -3.63 -3.58 -12.35
N VAL A 11 -2.39 -3.21 -12.62
CA VAL A 11 -1.34 -4.10 -13.16
C VAL A 11 -0.14 -4.17 -12.23
N SER A 12 0.65 -5.24 -12.35
CA SER A 12 1.93 -5.35 -11.62
C SER A 12 3.00 -4.50 -12.30
N VAL A 13 3.66 -3.62 -11.54
CA VAL A 13 4.72 -2.73 -12.03
C VAL A 13 6.05 -3.10 -11.37
N PRO A 14 6.99 -3.76 -12.08
CA PRO A 14 8.21 -4.30 -11.46
C PRO A 14 9.34 -3.27 -11.28
N ARG A 15 9.24 -2.09 -11.91
CA ARG A 15 10.25 -1.03 -11.84
C ARG A 15 9.58 0.25 -11.38
N LEU A 16 9.86 0.65 -10.13
CA LEU A 16 9.36 1.88 -9.55
C LEU A 16 10.45 2.95 -9.57
N THR A 17 10.04 4.20 -9.71
CA THR A 17 10.92 5.37 -9.68
C THR A 17 10.50 6.32 -8.57
N GLU A 18 11.38 7.24 -8.22
CA GLU A 18 11.03 8.35 -7.34
C GLU A 18 10.16 9.40 -8.06
N PRO A 19 9.35 10.18 -7.33
CA PRO A 19 9.16 10.14 -5.88
C PRO A 19 8.19 9.03 -5.43
N ALA A 20 8.47 8.42 -4.29
CA ALA A 20 7.50 7.56 -3.60
C ALA A 20 6.33 8.40 -3.04
N PRO A 21 5.17 7.78 -2.74
CA PRO A 21 4.08 8.48 -2.07
C PRO A 21 4.53 9.11 -0.75
N ASN A 22 4.10 10.34 -0.50
CA ASN A 22 4.40 11.03 0.76
C ASN A 22 3.63 10.42 1.94
N ALA A 23 3.93 10.86 3.16
CA ALA A 23 3.32 10.31 4.38
C ALA A 23 1.79 10.40 4.39
N ALA A 24 1.21 11.53 3.96
CA ALA A 24 -0.23 11.72 3.93
C ALA A 24 -0.92 10.80 2.90
N GLN A 25 -0.29 10.63 1.73
CA GLN A 25 -0.77 9.70 0.70
C GLN A 25 -0.73 8.26 1.21
N ARG A 26 0.36 7.85 1.88
CA ARG A 26 0.49 6.51 2.48
C ARG A 26 -0.56 6.24 3.55
N GLU A 27 -0.84 7.21 4.41
CA GLU A 27 -1.89 7.07 5.42
C GLU A 27 -3.25 6.78 4.78
N GLY A 28 -3.61 7.52 3.72
CA GLY A 28 -4.83 7.25 2.95
C GLY A 28 -4.87 5.83 2.36
N LEU A 29 -3.74 5.31 1.87
CA LEU A 29 -3.63 3.94 1.36
C LEU A 29 -3.86 2.91 2.48
N PHE A 30 -3.27 3.11 3.66
CA PHE A 30 -3.48 2.22 4.80
C PHE A 30 -4.92 2.23 5.29
N GLN A 31 -5.56 3.40 5.37
CA GLN A 31 -6.98 3.52 5.73
C GLN A 31 -7.89 2.79 4.74
N ALA A 32 -7.60 2.85 3.44
CA ALA A 32 -8.33 2.07 2.44
C ALA A 32 -8.11 0.56 2.63
N ALA A 33 -6.85 0.13 2.81
CA ALA A 33 -6.51 -1.27 3.01
C ALA A 33 -7.11 -1.86 4.31
N LEU A 34 -7.26 -1.04 5.36
CA LEU A 34 -7.92 -1.38 6.63
C LEU A 34 -9.38 -1.82 6.48
N ARG A 35 -10.02 -1.58 5.33
CA ARG A 35 -11.42 -1.97 5.06
C ARG A 35 -11.55 -3.37 4.46
N ALA A 36 -10.44 -4.02 4.12
CA ALA A 36 -10.49 -5.40 3.65
C ALA A 36 -11.11 -6.31 4.74
N PRO A 37 -12.10 -7.14 4.39
CA PRO A 37 -12.71 -8.04 5.36
C PRO A 37 -11.70 -9.06 5.84
N ASP A 38 -11.74 -9.37 7.13
CA ASP A 38 -10.98 -10.45 7.73
C ASP A 38 -11.92 -11.37 8.50
N HIS A 39 -11.67 -12.68 8.41
CA HIS A 39 -12.55 -13.67 9.01
C HIS A 39 -12.52 -13.56 10.54
N GLY A 40 -13.67 -13.23 11.13
CA GLY A 40 -13.79 -13.06 12.58
C GLY A 40 -13.30 -11.72 13.13
N GLN A 41 -13.00 -10.72 12.28
CA GLN A 41 -12.50 -9.40 12.72
C GLN A 41 -11.26 -9.44 13.62
N LEU A 42 -10.43 -10.46 13.43
CA LEU A 42 -9.17 -10.67 14.14
C LEU A 42 -8.14 -9.58 13.85
N ARG A 43 -8.22 -8.94 12.68
CA ARG A 43 -7.24 -7.93 12.21
C ARG A 43 -5.78 -8.39 12.42
N PRO A 44 -5.40 -9.59 11.93
CA PRO A 44 -4.12 -10.21 12.28
C PRO A 44 -2.90 -9.54 11.62
N TRP A 45 -3.13 -8.54 10.79
CA TRP A 45 -2.14 -7.97 9.89
C TRP A 45 -1.51 -6.70 10.46
N ARG A 46 -0.30 -6.39 10.01
CA ARG A 46 0.47 -5.20 10.41
C ARG A 46 1.13 -4.61 9.18
N PHE A 47 1.06 -3.28 9.04
CA PHE A 47 1.86 -2.58 8.04
C PHE A 47 3.21 -2.20 8.64
N ILE A 48 4.28 -2.51 7.92
CA ILE A 48 5.64 -2.08 8.24
C ILE A 48 6.09 -1.23 7.06
N THR A 49 6.35 0.05 7.31
CA THR A 49 6.91 0.94 6.29
C THR A 49 8.43 0.89 6.37
N VAL A 50 9.07 0.56 5.26
CA VAL A 50 10.54 0.56 5.13
C VAL A 50 10.90 1.59 4.06
N GLU A 51 11.58 2.67 4.48
CA GLU A 51 11.90 3.81 3.61
C GLU A 51 13.38 4.23 3.73
N GLY A 52 13.82 5.07 2.79
CA GLY A 52 15.19 5.60 2.74
C GLY A 52 16.26 4.51 2.83
N ASP A 53 17.25 4.72 3.69
CA ASP A 53 18.35 3.77 3.91
C ASP A 53 17.88 2.44 4.53
N GLY A 54 16.73 2.42 5.20
CA GLY A 54 16.11 1.17 5.64
C GLY A 54 15.76 0.28 4.46
N ARG A 55 15.21 0.85 3.39
CA ARG A 55 14.86 0.13 2.17
C ARG A 55 16.11 -0.36 1.44
N ASN A 56 17.12 0.50 1.30
CA ASN A 56 18.37 0.14 0.64
C ASN A 56 19.08 -1.02 1.34
N ARG A 57 18.99 -1.10 2.67
CA ARG A 57 19.55 -2.22 3.45
C ARG A 57 18.75 -3.52 3.34
N LEU A 58 17.46 -3.45 3.01
CA LEU A 58 16.60 -4.63 2.88
C LEU A 58 16.89 -5.44 1.61
N GLY A 59 17.34 -4.76 0.54
CA GLY A 59 17.59 -5.36 -0.79
C GLY A 59 16.67 -4.79 -1.85
#